data_AF-A0A971D4F5-F1
#
_entry.id   AF-A0A971D4F5-F1
#
_cell.length_a   1.000
_cell.length_b   1.000
_cell.length_c   1.000
_cell.angle_alpha   90.00
_cell.angle_beta   90.00
_cell.angle_gamma   90.00
#
_symmetry.space_group_name_H-M   'P 1'
#
loop_
_entity.id
_entity.type
_entity.pdbx_description
1 polymer ?
#
loop_
_entity_poly.entity_id
_entity_poly.type
_entity_poly.pdbx_seq_one_letter_code
_entity_poly.pdbx_strand_id
1 'polypeptide(L)'
;MNHAEMPLIERVHAALRERAAETRVDQLVVGLGYTAVSLEDGGSGLAYTWRGRGAGCSHLTGLEEAEGAPAAGLLDLLLSDDGLERSVGLATANAVNHARALGLPPDDGPAGALIRELGIVRGTRVSMVGHFAPVARVLTEVGVQLDVVDDAKGIGDRASFARRL
;
A
#
# COMPACT_ATOMS: atom_id res chain seq x y z
N MET A 1 -2.56 -25.38 8.35
CA MET A 1 -2.46 -24.90 6.95
C MET A 1 -1.03 -24.41 6.73
N ASN A 2 -0.41 -24.77 5.61
CA ASN A 2 0.98 -24.42 5.32
C ASN A 2 1.04 -22.96 4.85
N HIS A 3 1.79 -22.08 5.52
CA HIS A 3 1.81 -20.63 5.21
C HIS A 3 2.32 -20.28 3.79
N ALA A 4 2.90 -21.25 3.09
CA ALA A 4 3.47 -21.06 1.75
C ALA A 4 2.43 -20.96 0.61
N GLU A 5 1.22 -21.50 0.77
CA GLU A 5 0.18 -21.51 -0.27
C GLU A 5 -0.84 -20.36 -0.18
N MET A 6 -0.81 -19.62 0.93
CA MET A 6 -1.78 -18.56 1.21
C MET A 6 -1.37 -17.24 0.53
N PRO A 7 -2.30 -16.53 -0.15
CA PRO A 7 -2.04 -15.21 -0.72
C PRO A 7 -1.44 -14.24 0.32
N LEU A 8 -0.52 -13.37 -0.13
CA LEU A 8 0.16 -12.41 0.76
C LEU A 8 -0.83 -11.56 1.56
N ILE A 9 -1.94 -11.17 0.94
CA ILE A 9 -2.96 -10.32 1.55
C ILE A 9 -3.65 -11.00 2.75
N GLU A 10 -3.94 -12.30 2.63
CA GLU A 10 -4.48 -13.11 3.72
C GLU A 10 -3.46 -13.30 4.85
N ARG A 11 -2.17 -13.41 4.53
CA ARG A 11 -1.11 -13.47 5.55
C ARG A 11 -1.00 -12.16 6.32
N VAL A 12 -1.08 -11.02 5.64
CA VAL A 12 -1.07 -9.70 6.26
C VAL A 12 -2.29 -9.54 7.17
N HIS A 13 -3.48 -9.86 6.68
CA HIS A 13 -4.72 -9.85 7.45
C HIS A 13 -4.58 -10.69 8.74
N ALA A 14 -4.20 -11.96 8.60
CA ALA A 14 -4.05 -12.88 9.72
C ALA A 14 -3.04 -12.39 10.76
N ALA A 15 -1.92 -11.80 10.32
CA ALA A 15 -0.86 -11.31 11.21
C ALA A 15 -1.23 -10.04 12.01
N LEU A 16 -2.30 -9.34 11.61
CA LEU A 16 -2.75 -8.09 12.24
C LEU A 16 -4.09 -8.24 12.96
N ARG A 17 -4.83 -9.34 12.72
CA ARG A 17 -6.20 -9.55 13.20
C ARG A 17 -6.36 -9.42 14.71
N GLU A 18 -5.48 -10.05 15.50
CA GLU A 18 -5.56 -9.98 16.97
C GLU A 18 -5.47 -8.53 17.46
N ARG A 19 -4.45 -7.79 17.02
CA ARG A 19 -4.27 -6.39 17.40
C ARG A 19 -5.44 -5.52 16.92
N ALA A 20 -5.92 -5.74 15.70
CA ALA A 20 -7.05 -5.00 15.16
C ALA A 20 -8.35 -5.26 15.94
N ALA A 21 -8.52 -6.43 16.56
CA ALA A 21 -9.68 -6.72 17.40
C ALA A 21 -9.62 -6.03 18.77
N GLU A 22 -8.42 -5.70 19.25
CA GLU A 22 -8.16 -5.06 20.55
C GLU A 22 -8.13 -3.53 20.50
N THR A 23 -8.13 -2.94 19.31
CA THR A 23 -8.02 -1.48 19.12
C THR A 23 -9.23 -0.97 18.33
N ARG A 24 -9.75 0.20 18.71
CA ARG A 24 -10.88 0.84 18.04
C ARG A 24 -10.43 1.86 16.99
N VAL A 25 -11.27 2.01 15.98
CA VAL A 25 -11.16 3.08 14.98
C VAL A 25 -11.51 4.40 15.66
N ASP A 26 -10.61 5.37 15.58
CA ASP A 26 -10.87 6.75 15.99
C ASP A 26 -11.50 7.54 14.84
N GLN A 27 -10.89 7.46 13.65
CA GLN A 27 -11.37 8.19 12.48
C GLN A 27 -11.14 7.41 11.18
N LEU A 28 -12.11 7.46 10.28
CA LEU A 28 -11.99 6.97 8.90
C LEU A 28 -12.24 8.11 7.91
N VAL A 29 -11.29 8.33 6.99
CA VAL A 29 -11.42 9.32 5.91
C VAL A 29 -11.17 8.67 4.57
N VAL A 30 -12.21 8.56 3.75
CA VAL A 30 -12.09 8.11 2.35
C VAL A 30 -11.88 9.32 1.45
N GLY A 31 -10.62 9.70 1.29
CA GLY A 31 -10.23 10.84 0.47
C GLY A 31 -10.11 10.50 -1.01
N LEU A 32 -9.94 11.54 -1.80
CA LEU A 32 -9.84 11.47 -3.25
C LEU A 32 -8.57 10.76 -3.75
N GLY A 33 -7.42 11.01 -3.12
CA GLY A 33 -6.16 10.36 -3.48
C GLY A 33 -5.74 9.29 -2.49
N TYR A 34 -6.14 9.45 -1.24
CA TYR A 34 -5.76 8.58 -0.13
C TYR A 34 -6.94 8.32 0.78
N THR A 35 -7.01 7.08 1.28
CA THR A 35 -7.85 6.66 2.38
C THR A 35 -6.98 6.64 3.63
N ALA A 36 -7.49 7.22 4.71
CA ALA A 36 -6.80 7.32 5.99
C ALA A 36 -7.62 6.67 7.10
N VAL A 37 -6.95 5.96 7.99
CA VAL A 37 -7.52 5.40 9.22
C VAL A 37 -6.64 5.80 10.39
N SER A 38 -7.24 6.33 11.44
CA SER A 38 -6.63 6.55 12.74
C SER A 38 -7.29 5.65 13.78
N LEU A 39 -6.49 5.16 14.72
CA LEU A 39 -6.91 4.29 15.81
C LEU A 39 -6.82 5.03 17.14
N GLU A 40 -7.59 4.60 18.14
CA GLU A 40 -7.64 5.23 19.46
C GLU A 40 -6.30 5.23 20.21
N ASP A 41 -5.39 4.32 19.85
CA ASP A 41 -4.04 4.23 20.42
C ASP A 41 -3.02 5.13 19.71
N GLY A 42 -3.47 5.97 18.77
CA GLY A 42 -2.65 6.89 17.98
C GLY A 42 -2.05 6.27 16.72
N GLY A 43 -2.30 4.98 16.44
CA GLY A 43 -1.89 4.35 15.19
C GLY A 43 -2.61 4.98 13.98
N SER A 44 -1.85 5.44 12.98
CA SER A 44 -2.42 6.02 11.75
C SER A 44 -1.85 5.36 10.51
N GLY A 45 -2.70 5.14 9.51
CA GLY A 45 -2.36 4.46 8.27
C GLY A 45 -3.01 5.12 7.05
N LEU A 46 -2.30 5.05 5.93
CA LEU A 46 -2.74 5.57 4.64
C LEU A 46 -2.68 4.48 3.57
N ALA A 47 -3.60 4.55 2.61
CA ALA A 47 -3.55 3.78 1.38
C ALA A 47 -4.03 4.64 0.21
N TYR A 48 -3.52 4.38 -1.01
CA TYR A 48 -4.08 4.99 -2.21
C TYR A 48 -5.57 4.65 -2.33
N THR A 49 -6.42 5.64 -2.58
CA THR A 49 -7.85 5.39 -2.81
C THR A 49 -8.05 4.85 -4.21
N TRP A 50 -8.39 3.58 -4.32
CA TRP A 50 -8.72 2.98 -5.59
C TRP A 50 -10.00 3.58 -6.16
N ARG A 51 -9.92 4.10 -7.38
CA ARG A 51 -11.07 4.60 -8.13
C ARG A 51 -11.28 3.74 -9.35
N GLY A 52 -12.10 2.70 -9.22
CA GLY A 52 -12.51 1.89 -10.37
C GLY A 52 -13.24 2.73 -11.43
N ARG A 53 -13.37 2.21 -12.65
CA ARG A 53 -14.30 2.77 -13.64
C ARG A 53 -15.73 2.58 -13.13
N GLY A 54 -16.34 3.65 -12.62
CA GLY A 54 -17.78 3.69 -12.28
C GLY A 54 -18.14 3.63 -10.80
N ALA A 55 -17.19 3.49 -9.88
CA ALA A 55 -17.48 3.48 -8.45
C ALA A 55 -17.53 4.92 -7.89
N GLY A 56 -18.74 5.43 -7.65
CA GLY A 56 -18.94 6.55 -6.73
C GLY A 56 -18.83 6.06 -5.28
N CYS A 57 -18.69 6.97 -4.31
CA CYS A 57 -18.68 6.63 -2.88
C CYS A 57 -19.96 5.91 -2.40
N SER A 58 -21.01 5.85 -3.23
CA SER A 58 -22.27 5.15 -2.95
C SER A 58 -22.14 3.62 -2.79
N HIS A 59 -20.95 3.05 -3.03
CA HIS A 59 -20.69 1.62 -2.84
C HIS A 59 -20.18 1.26 -1.44
N LEU A 60 -19.79 2.25 -0.61
CA LEU A 60 -19.29 2.03 0.74
C LEU A 60 -20.42 2.05 1.77
N THR A 61 -21.32 1.08 1.70
CA THR A 61 -22.40 0.95 2.70
C THR A 61 -21.87 0.36 4.00
N GLY A 62 -22.24 0.95 5.15
CA GLY A 62 -21.90 0.42 6.48
C GLY A 62 -20.59 0.95 7.09
N LEU A 63 -19.83 1.80 6.38
CA LEU A 63 -18.65 2.47 6.96
C LEU A 63 -19.00 3.65 7.87
N GLU A 64 -20.24 4.12 7.83
CA GLU A 64 -20.74 5.22 8.66
C GLU A 64 -20.69 4.90 10.16
N GLU A 65 -20.64 3.62 10.51
CA GLU A 65 -20.56 3.11 11.89
C GLU A 65 -19.14 2.65 12.28
N ALA A 66 -18.15 2.94 11.44
CA ALA A 66 -16.78 2.46 11.67
C ALA A 66 -16.13 3.09 12.91
N GLU A 67 -16.35 4.38 13.14
CA GLU A 67 -15.74 5.11 14.26
C GLU A 67 -16.27 4.58 15.60
N GLY A 68 -15.36 4.28 16.52
CA GLY A 68 -15.64 3.64 17.80
C GLY A 68 -15.78 2.11 17.72
N ALA A 69 -15.87 1.48 16.54
CA ALA A 69 -15.92 0.03 16.39
C ALA A 69 -14.50 -0.60 16.42
N PRO A 70 -14.36 -1.91 16.69
CA PRO A 70 -13.09 -2.61 16.57
C PRO A 70 -12.52 -2.50 15.15
N ALA A 71 -11.22 -2.20 15.03
CA ALA A 71 -10.53 -2.04 13.75
C ALA A 71 -10.53 -3.31 12.89
N ALA A 72 -10.73 -4.48 13.50
CA ALA A 72 -10.87 -5.76 12.81
C ALA A 72 -11.94 -5.72 11.71
N GLY A 73 -13.06 -5.00 11.92
CA GLY A 73 -14.11 -4.89 10.90
C GLY A 73 -13.63 -4.17 9.63
N LEU A 74 -12.85 -3.11 9.77
CA LEU A 74 -12.23 -2.44 8.62
C LEU A 74 -11.09 -3.28 8.03
N LEU A 75 -10.30 -3.97 8.87
CA LEU A 75 -9.22 -4.83 8.40
C LEU A 75 -9.75 -5.97 7.51
N ASP A 76 -10.93 -6.53 7.80
CA ASP A 76 -11.57 -7.57 6.99
C ASP A 76 -11.79 -7.13 5.53
N LEU A 77 -11.99 -5.83 5.29
CA LEU A 77 -12.13 -5.27 3.94
C LEU A 77 -10.85 -5.39 3.09
N LEU A 78 -9.70 -5.67 3.71
CA LEU A 78 -8.46 -5.97 3.00
C LEU A 78 -8.62 -7.22 2.10
N LEU A 79 -9.54 -8.12 2.45
CA LEU A 79 -9.83 -9.33 1.69
C LEU A 79 -10.94 -9.15 0.65
N SER A 80 -11.52 -7.94 0.55
CA SER A 80 -12.58 -7.66 -0.43
C SER A 80 -12.06 -7.68 -1.86
N ASP A 81 -12.90 -8.11 -2.79
CA ASP A 81 -12.69 -7.98 -4.23
C ASP A 81 -12.91 -6.55 -4.74
N ASP A 82 -13.60 -5.71 -3.97
CA ASP A 82 -13.76 -4.30 -4.29
C ASP A 82 -12.48 -3.53 -3.93
N GLY A 83 -11.93 -2.80 -4.90
CA GLY A 83 -10.67 -2.09 -4.72
C GLY A 83 -10.76 -0.93 -3.73
N LEU A 84 -11.92 -0.27 -3.60
CA LEU A 84 -12.11 0.83 -2.66
C LEU A 84 -12.25 0.31 -1.23
N GLU A 85 -13.00 -0.77 -1.02
CA GLU A 85 -13.02 -1.49 0.26
C GLU A 85 -11.60 -1.96 0.65
N ARG A 86 -10.86 -2.52 -0.31
CA ARG A 86 -9.47 -2.93 -0.09
C ARG A 86 -8.56 -1.76 0.27
N SER A 87 -8.79 -0.57 -0.28
CA SER A 87 -8.07 0.65 0.14
C SER A 87 -8.33 0.98 1.61
N VAL A 88 -9.57 0.84 2.09
CA VAL A 88 -9.92 1.01 3.51
C VAL A 88 -9.17 -0.03 4.36
N GLY A 89 -9.29 -1.32 4.02
CA GLY A 89 -8.62 -2.38 4.76
C GLY A 89 -7.09 -2.26 4.78
N LEU A 90 -6.48 -1.78 3.69
CA LEU A 90 -5.04 -1.53 3.64
C LEU A 90 -4.62 -0.33 4.48
N ALA A 91 -5.42 0.75 4.50
CA ALA A 91 -5.19 1.88 5.40
C ALA A 91 -5.27 1.43 6.87
N THR A 92 -6.25 0.59 7.22
CA THR A 92 -6.37 -0.02 8.55
C THR A 92 -5.17 -0.91 8.88
N ALA A 93 -4.74 -1.78 7.96
CA ALA A 93 -3.57 -2.62 8.15
C ALA A 93 -2.31 -1.77 8.46
N ASN A 94 -2.12 -0.66 7.75
CA ASN A 94 -1.03 0.26 8.00
C ASN A 94 -1.14 0.97 9.36
N ALA A 95 -2.36 1.32 9.79
CA ALA A 95 -2.61 1.93 11.10
C ALA A 95 -2.31 0.93 12.25
N VAL A 96 -2.78 -0.31 12.12
CA VAL A 96 -2.53 -1.39 13.10
C VAL A 96 -1.03 -1.74 13.18
N ASN A 97 -0.31 -1.67 12.05
CA ASN A 97 1.12 -1.92 12.00
C ASN A 97 1.98 -0.76 12.55
N HIS A 98 1.39 0.39 12.87
CA HIS A 98 2.10 1.62 13.24
C HIS A 98 3.14 1.42 14.36
N ALA A 99 2.76 0.76 15.45
CA ALA A 99 3.67 0.52 16.58
C ALA A 99 4.90 -0.30 16.20
N ARG A 100 4.76 -1.28 15.28
CA ARG A 100 5.89 -2.05 14.75
C ARG A 100 6.77 -1.18 13.85
N ALA A 101 6.15 -0.33 13.02
CA ALA A 101 6.86 0.57 12.13
C ALA A 101 7.72 1.60 12.90
N LEU A 102 7.26 2.07 14.07
CA LEU A 102 8.05 2.95 14.94
C LEU A 102 9.35 2.31 15.46
N GLY A 103 9.44 0.98 15.46
CA GLY A 103 10.65 0.24 15.82
C GLY A 103 11.67 0.13 14.69
N LEU A 104 11.33 0.54 13.46
CA LEU A 104 12.25 0.56 12.33
C LEU A 104 13.07 1.86 12.33
N PRO A 105 14.32 1.83 11.82
CA PRO A 105 15.12 3.03 11.71
C PRO A 105 14.42 4.06 10.80
N PRO A 106 14.52 5.37 11.10
CA PRO A 106 14.00 6.40 10.21
C PRO A 106 14.78 6.39 8.89
N ASP A 107 14.10 6.69 7.78
CA ASP A 107 14.76 7.01 6.50
C ASP A 107 15.13 8.50 6.51
N ASP A 108 16.25 8.81 7.15
CA ASP A 108 16.86 10.14 7.22
C ASP A 108 18.00 10.33 6.19
N GLY A 109 18.15 9.37 5.28
CA GLY A 109 19.18 9.37 4.26
C GLY A 109 18.98 10.45 3.19
N PRO A 110 20.05 10.83 2.46
CA PRO A 110 19.90 11.72 1.32
C PRO A 110 18.98 11.09 0.26
N ALA A 111 18.31 11.93 -0.54
CA ALA A 111 17.47 11.45 -1.63
C ALA A 111 18.23 10.45 -2.52
N GLY A 112 17.69 9.23 -2.65
CA GLY A 112 18.33 8.13 -3.37
C GLY A 112 19.18 7.18 -2.50
N ALA A 113 19.25 7.37 -1.18
CA ALA A 113 19.90 6.42 -0.26
C ALA A 113 19.36 4.99 -0.44
N LEU A 114 18.04 4.84 -0.54
CA LEU A 114 17.36 3.58 -0.84
C LEU A 114 17.91 2.87 -2.09
N ILE A 115 18.23 3.61 -3.16
CA ILE A 115 18.79 3.02 -4.40
C ILE A 115 20.14 2.36 -4.11
N ARG A 116 20.98 3.01 -3.29
CA ARG A 116 22.28 2.46 -2.89
C ARG A 116 22.14 1.28 -1.92
N GLU A 117 21.23 1.37 -0.96
CA GLU A 117 20.97 0.29 0.02
C GLU A 117 20.45 -0.98 -0.64
N LEU A 118 19.65 -0.84 -1.71
CA LEU A 118 19.23 -1.95 -2.55
C LEU A 118 20.34 -2.51 -3.46
N GLY A 119 21.57 -1.96 -3.37
CA GLY A 119 22.71 -2.42 -4.16
C GLY A 119 22.62 -2.08 -5.65
N ILE A 120 21.80 -1.09 -6.01
CA ILE A 120 21.58 -0.73 -7.42
C ILE A 120 22.78 0.05 -7.93
N VAL A 121 23.49 -0.54 -8.90
CA VAL A 121 24.68 0.02 -9.53
C VAL A 121 24.51 0.18 -11.04
N ARG A 122 25.46 0.85 -11.70
CA ARG A 122 25.48 0.98 -13.17
C ARG A 122 25.33 -0.40 -13.84
N GLY A 123 24.50 -0.48 -14.87
CA GLY A 123 24.23 -1.71 -15.61
C GLY A 123 23.23 -2.66 -14.95
N THR A 124 22.82 -2.40 -13.69
CA THR A 124 21.72 -3.14 -13.05
C THR A 124 20.46 -2.99 -13.90
N ARG A 125 19.68 -4.05 -14.05
CA ARG A 125 18.37 -3.99 -14.68
C ARG A 125 17.31 -3.69 -13.62
N VAL A 126 16.51 -2.66 -13.86
CA VAL A 126 15.46 -2.23 -12.94
C VAL A 126 14.14 -2.16 -13.70
N SER A 127 13.14 -2.86 -13.17
CA SER A 127 11.76 -2.84 -13.68
C SER A 127 10.89 -2.06 -12.71
N MET A 128 10.30 -0.96 -13.17
CA MET A 128 9.49 -0.06 -12.36
C MET A 128 8.01 -0.17 -12.76
N VAL A 129 7.17 -0.57 -11.79
CA VAL A 129 5.71 -0.58 -11.93
C VAL A 129 5.14 0.67 -11.25
N GLY A 130 4.55 1.55 -12.05
CA GLY A 130 4.19 2.93 -11.66
C GLY A 130 5.35 3.89 -11.90
N HIS A 131 5.12 4.97 -12.66
CA HIS A 131 6.18 5.89 -13.04
C HIS A 131 6.41 6.98 -11.99
N PHE A 132 7.37 6.74 -11.10
CA PHE A 132 7.89 7.69 -10.11
C PHE A 132 9.00 8.54 -10.73
N ALA A 133 8.64 9.60 -11.45
CA ALA A 133 9.57 10.42 -12.24
C ALA A 133 10.85 10.86 -11.49
N PRO A 134 10.79 11.32 -10.22
CA PRO A 134 12.00 11.65 -9.46
C PRO A 134 12.94 10.45 -9.26
N VAL A 135 12.40 9.26 -8.98
CA VAL A 135 13.17 8.02 -8.78
C VAL A 135 13.74 7.52 -10.11
N ALA A 136 12.93 7.55 -11.18
CA ALA A 136 13.35 7.15 -12.52
C ALA A 136 14.54 7.99 -13.02
N ARG A 137 14.53 9.30 -12.73
CA ARG A 137 15.67 10.20 -13.02
C ARG A 137 16.94 9.75 -12.30
N VAL A 138 16.88 9.52 -10.99
CA VAL A 138 18.05 9.09 -10.21
C VAL A 138 18.59 7.75 -10.71
N LEU A 139 17.71 6.78 -10.99
CA LEU A 139 18.10 5.49 -11.57
C LEU A 139 18.80 5.64 -12.93
N THR A 140 18.31 6.54 -13.77
CA THR A 140 18.91 6.82 -15.08
C THR A 140 20.29 7.46 -14.93
N GLU A 141 20.47 8.38 -13.98
CA GLU A 141 21.76 9.01 -13.65
C GLU A 141 22.80 8.00 -13.12
N VAL A 142 22.37 6.98 -12.36
CA VAL A 142 23.22 5.85 -11.96
C VAL A 142 23.68 5.03 -13.17
N GLY A 143 22.93 5.04 -14.28
CA GLY A 143 23.21 4.28 -15.49
C GLY A 143 22.65 2.86 -15.45
N VAL A 144 21.47 2.67 -14.86
CA VAL A 144 20.75 1.39 -14.88
C VAL A 144 20.07 1.15 -16.24
N GLN A 145 19.73 -0.11 -16.53
CA GLN A 145 18.80 -0.46 -17.61
C GLN A 145 17.37 -0.39 -17.06
N LEU A 146 16.72 0.76 -17.22
CA LEU A 146 15.39 1.03 -16.65
C LEU A 146 14.27 0.70 -17.66
N ASP A 147 13.39 -0.22 -17.28
CA ASP A 147 12.10 -0.45 -17.94
C ASP A 147 10.97 0.05 -17.03
N VAL A 148 10.04 0.83 -17.57
CA VAL A 148 8.92 1.43 -16.80
C VAL A 148 7.58 1.07 -17.45
N VAL A 149 6.58 0.74 -16.63
CA VAL A 149 5.18 0.67 -17.03
C VAL A 149 4.31 1.49 -16.09
N ASP A 150 3.36 2.25 -16.63
CA ASP A 150 2.36 3.01 -15.85
C ASP A 150 1.06 3.10 -16.65
N ASP A 151 0.04 2.39 -16.17
CA ASP A 151 -1.26 2.31 -16.84
C ASP A 151 -1.98 3.67 -16.85
N ALA A 152 -1.83 4.48 -15.79
CA ALA A 152 -2.51 5.78 -15.68
C ALA A 152 -1.88 6.86 -16.58
N LYS A 153 -0.57 6.76 -16.81
CA LYS A 153 0.17 7.69 -17.68
C LYS A 153 0.37 7.17 -19.10
N GLY A 154 -0.08 5.94 -19.40
CA GLY A 154 0.11 5.31 -20.71
C GLY A 154 1.58 5.08 -21.06
N ILE A 155 2.41 4.78 -20.06
CA ILE A 155 3.84 4.55 -20.25
C ILE A 155 4.11 3.04 -20.34
N GLY A 156 4.88 2.65 -21.35
CA GLY A 156 5.27 1.25 -21.56
C GLY A 156 4.13 0.38 -22.11
N ASP A 157 4.45 -0.87 -22.41
CA ASP A 157 3.46 -1.89 -22.80
C ASP A 157 3.49 -3.04 -21.77
N ARG A 158 2.36 -3.25 -21.09
CA ARG A 158 2.25 -4.22 -20.00
C ARG A 158 2.61 -5.64 -20.42
N ALA A 159 2.23 -6.06 -21.64
CA ALA A 159 2.51 -7.41 -22.12
C ALA A 159 4.01 -7.63 -22.37
N SER A 160 4.69 -6.69 -23.01
CA SER A 160 6.13 -6.74 -23.24
C SER A 160 6.94 -6.54 -21.97
N PHE A 161 6.45 -5.77 -21.01
CA PHE A 161 7.06 -5.59 -19.70
C PHE A 161 7.04 -6.89 -18.91
N ALA A 162 5.89 -7.56 -18.84
CA ALA A 162 5.74 -8.83 -18.12
C ALA A 162 6.63 -9.95 -18.67
N ARG A 163 6.92 -9.97 -19.97
CA ARG A 163 7.85 -10.94 -20.59
C ARG A 163 9.32 -10.75 -20.17
N ARG A 164 9.65 -9.67 -19.48
CA ARG A 164 11.02 -9.32 -19.06
C ARG A 164 11.27 -9.48 -17.56
N LEU A 165 10.22 -9.82 -16.79
CA LEU A 165 10.30 -10.18 -15.37
C LEU A 165 10.64 -11.66 -15.22
#